data_AF-A0A838S1R6-F1
#
_entry.id   AF-A0A838S1R6-F1
#
_cell.length_a   1.000
_cell.length_b   1.000
_cell.length_c   1.000
_cell.angle_alpha   90.00
_cell.angle_beta   90.00
_cell.angle_gamma   90.00
#
_symmetry.space_group_name_H-M   'P 1'
#
loop_
_entity.id
_entity.type
_entity.pdbx_description
1 polymer ?
#
loop_
_entity_poly.entity_id
_entity_poly.type
_entity_poly.pdbx_seq_one_letter_code
_entity_poly.pdbx_strand_id
1 'polypeptide(L)'
;MTDPAAAQRVYSSYLGEAQAKADQALQEVTAAGAPPLAAGEQLGQAVQQQVADLRQDVTEARAQLDRADPGNPVAIGQAVAAAGNVLGSAGSNVQAIGALTS
;
A
#
# COMPACT_ATOMS: atom_id res chain seq x y z
N MET A 1 -0.20 29.00 3.78
CA MET A 1 0.61 28.12 4.65
C MET A 1 -0.14 26.82 4.78
N THR A 2 0.44 25.70 4.35
CA THR A 2 -0.14 24.37 4.54
C THR A 2 -0.13 24.07 6.04
N ASP A 3 -1.30 23.87 6.66
CA ASP A 3 -1.40 23.41 8.04
C ASP A 3 -0.85 21.97 8.13
N PRO A 4 0.26 21.74 8.84
CA PRO A 4 0.89 20.42 8.93
C PRO A 4 -0.08 19.37 9.51
N ALA A 5 -0.91 19.77 10.48
CA ALA A 5 -1.91 18.88 11.07
C ALA A 5 -3.03 18.56 10.08
N ALA A 6 -3.43 19.51 9.24
CA ALA A 6 -4.39 19.25 8.16
C ALA A 6 -3.80 18.29 7.11
N ALA A 7 -2.53 18.46 6.73
CA ALA A 7 -1.85 17.54 5.83
C ALA A 7 -1.77 16.12 6.42
N GLN A 8 -1.38 16.00 7.69
CA GLN A 8 -1.33 14.71 8.40
C GLN A 8 -2.69 14.00 8.36
N ARG A 9 -3.81 14.70 8.62
CA ARG A 9 -5.16 14.11 8.53
C ARG A 9 -5.52 13.62 7.13
N VAL A 10 -5.24 14.43 6.11
CA VAL A 10 -5.53 14.05 4.72
C VAL A 10 -4.76 12.79 4.31
N TYR A 11 -3.45 12.75 4.61
CA TYR A 11 -2.63 11.59 4.28
C TYR A 11 -3.00 10.36 5.12
N SER A 12 -3.34 10.50 6.40
CA SER A 12 -3.79 9.38 7.23
C SER A 12 -5.12 8.79 6.71
N SER A 13 -6.06 9.64 6.27
CA SER A 13 -7.29 9.20 5.62
C SER A 13 -7.01 8.45 4.31
N TYR A 14 -6.16 9.01 3.46
CA TYR A 14 -5.78 8.39 2.19
C TYR A 14 -5.10 7.02 2.38
N LEU A 15 -4.20 6.90 3.36
CA LEU A 15 -3.57 5.62 3.70
C LEU A 15 -4.57 4.62 4.29
N GLY A 16 -5.56 5.10 5.06
CA GLY A 16 -6.66 4.26 5.53
C GLY A 16 -7.49 3.68 4.37
N GLU A 17 -7.80 4.48 3.36
CA GLU A 17 -8.49 3.99 2.15
C GLU A 17 -7.64 3.01 1.34
N ALA A 18 -6.33 3.29 1.20
CA ALA A 18 -5.40 2.40 0.53
C ALA A 18 -5.32 1.03 1.23
N GLN A 19 -5.26 1.03 2.57
CA GLN A 19 -5.27 -0.18 3.37
C GLN A 19 -6.56 -0.99 3.16
N ALA A 20 -7.72 -0.33 3.19
CA ALA A 20 -9.01 -1.00 2.96
C ALA A 20 -9.09 -1.65 1.57
N LYS A 21 -8.57 -0.99 0.54
CA LYS A 21 -8.49 -1.54 -0.82
C LYS A 21 -7.52 -2.72 -0.92
N ALA A 22 -6.37 -2.66 -0.24
CA ALA A 22 -5.43 -3.78 -0.19
C ALA A 22 -6.05 -5.00 0.53
N ASP A 23 -6.78 -4.78 1.62
CA ASP A 23 -7.52 -5.84 2.32
C ASP A 23 -8.60 -6.46 1.42
N GLN A 24 -9.35 -5.65 0.68
CA GLN A 24 -10.34 -6.15 -0.29
C GLN A 24 -9.67 -6.97 -1.40
N ALA A 25 -8.55 -6.50 -1.96
CA ALA A 25 -7.82 -7.23 -2.99
C ALA A 25 -7.30 -8.59 -2.48
N LEU A 26 -6.78 -8.66 -1.25
CA LEU A 26 -6.39 -9.94 -0.63
C LEU A 26 -7.57 -10.91 -0.49
N GLN A 27 -8.74 -10.40 -0.08
CA GLN A 27 -9.95 -11.20 0.03
C GLN A 27 -10.39 -11.73 -1.33
N GLU A 28 -10.39 -10.89 -2.37
CA GLU A 28 -10.77 -11.28 -3.73
C GLU A 28 -9.82 -12.33 -4.31
N VAL A 29 -8.50 -12.14 -4.15
CA VAL A 29 -7.50 -13.10 -4.62
C VAL A 29 -7.60 -14.44 -3.87
N THR A 30 -7.89 -14.39 -2.56
CA THR A 30 -8.09 -15.61 -1.76
C THR A 30 -9.39 -16.33 -2.17
N ALA A 31 -10.46 -15.58 -2.43
CA ALA A 31 -11.75 -16.11 -2.85
C ALA A 31 -11.73 -16.70 -4.27
N ALA A 32 -10.88 -16.19 -5.15
CA ALA A 32 -10.70 -16.70 -6.51
C ALA A 32 -10.14 -18.14 -6.54
N GLY A 33 -9.48 -18.59 -5.46
CA GLY A 33 -8.94 -19.94 -5.34
C GLY A 33 -7.75 -20.21 -6.27
N ALA A 34 -7.36 -21.48 -6.37
CA ALA A 34 -6.22 -21.87 -7.20
C ALA A 34 -6.57 -21.67 -8.69
N PRO A 35 -5.71 -20.99 -9.46
CA PRO A 35 -5.95 -20.77 -10.88
C PRO A 35 -5.88 -22.09 -11.67
N PRO A 36 -6.59 -22.18 -12.82
CA PRO A 36 -6.76 -23.43 -13.56
C PRO A 36 -5.49 -23.96 -14.25
N LEU A 37 -4.41 -23.19 -14.28
CA LEU A 37 -3.14 -23.53 -14.91
C LEU A 37 -2.01 -23.47 -13.86
N ALA A 38 -1.06 -24.40 -13.92
CA ALA A 38 0.09 -24.45 -13.00
C ALA A 38 0.97 -23.19 -13.04
N ALA A 39 1.11 -22.55 -14.21
CA ALA A 39 1.76 -21.24 -14.31
C ALA A 39 0.99 -20.13 -13.57
N GLY A 40 -0.33 -20.29 -13.46
CA GLY A 40 -1.18 -19.43 -12.65
C GLY A 40 -0.90 -19.57 -11.16
N GLU A 41 -0.52 -20.74 -10.65
CA GLU A 41 -0.30 -20.93 -9.20
C GLU A 41 0.85 -20.08 -8.67
N GLN A 42 1.98 -20.07 -9.39
CA GLN A 42 3.13 -19.22 -9.05
C GLN A 42 2.79 -17.74 -9.15
N LEU A 43 2.04 -17.36 -10.18
CA LEU A 43 1.57 -15.99 -10.37
C LEU A 43 0.61 -15.57 -9.25
N GLY A 44 -0.34 -16.44 -8.88
CA GLY A 44 -1.31 -16.20 -7.82
C GLY A 44 -0.63 -16.05 -6.45
N GLN A 45 0.36 -16.88 -6.15
CA GLN A 45 1.18 -16.73 -4.94
C GLN A 45 1.99 -15.43 -4.94
N ALA A 46 2.58 -15.06 -6.08
CA ALA A 46 3.32 -13.79 -6.22
C ALA A 46 2.41 -12.57 -6.01
N VAL A 47 1.19 -12.60 -6.56
CA VAL A 47 0.18 -11.55 -6.35
C VAL A 47 -0.23 -11.50 -4.88
N GLN A 48 -0.55 -12.64 -4.26
CA GLN A 48 -0.93 -12.69 -2.83
C GLN A 48 0.17 -12.10 -1.94
N GLN A 49 1.43 -12.48 -2.18
CA GLN A 49 2.56 -11.96 -1.41
C GLN A 49 2.70 -10.45 -1.59
N GLN A 50 2.64 -9.94 -2.81
CA GLN A 50 2.79 -8.50 -3.06
C GLN A 50 1.65 -7.67 -2.46
N VAL A 51 0.41 -8.16 -2.49
CA VAL A 51 -0.71 -7.44 -1.85
C VAL A 51 -0.57 -7.50 -0.31
N ALA A 52 -0.05 -8.60 0.24
CA ALA A 52 0.25 -8.69 1.67
C ALA A 52 1.36 -7.71 2.10
N ASP A 53 2.44 -7.62 1.31
CA ASP A 53 3.55 -6.69 1.53
C ASP A 53 3.04 -5.24 1.45
N LEU A 54 2.26 -4.91 0.41
CA LEU A 54 1.62 -3.60 0.26
C LEU A 54 0.76 -3.23 1.47
N ARG A 55 -0.04 -4.18 1.98
CA ARG A 55 -0.85 -3.94 3.17
C ARG A 55 0.02 -3.62 4.37
N GLN A 56 1.09 -4.37 4.59
CA GLN A 56 2.02 -4.15 5.69
C GLN A 56 2.66 -2.77 5.57
N ASP A 57 3.19 -2.42 4.40
CA ASP A 57 3.88 -1.15 4.19
C ASP A 57 2.94 0.04 4.38
N VAL A 58 1.70 -0.03 3.91
CA VAL A 58 0.68 1.03 4.12
C VAL A 58 0.32 1.14 5.61
N THR A 59 0.22 0.02 6.31
CA THR A 59 -0.06 -0.01 7.76
C THR A 59 1.08 0.65 8.53
N GLU A 60 2.33 0.33 8.18
CA GLU A 60 3.52 0.93 8.79
C GLU A 60 3.62 2.43 8.49
N ALA A 61 3.42 2.83 7.24
CA ALA A 61 3.43 4.23 6.82
C ALA A 61 2.36 5.05 7.57
N ARG A 62 1.15 4.51 7.71
CA ARG A 62 0.08 5.13 8.49
C ARG A 62 0.47 5.25 9.96
N ALA A 63 1.02 4.19 10.56
CA ALA A 63 1.45 4.22 11.95
C ALA A 63 2.62 5.20 12.20
N GLN A 64 3.51 5.40 11.23
CA GLN A 64 4.55 6.42 11.30
C GLN A 64 3.97 7.83 11.21
N LEU A 65 3.02 8.05 10.29
CA LEU A 65 2.34 9.33 10.13
C LEU A 65 1.51 9.70 11.36
N ASP A 66 0.79 8.75 11.95
CA ASP A 66 -0.03 8.97 13.15
C ASP A 66 0.83 9.22 14.40
N ARG A 67 2.07 8.73 14.44
CA ARG A 67 3.06 9.01 15.51
C ARG A 67 3.87 10.28 15.29
N ALA A 68 3.87 10.84 14.07
CA ALA A 68 4.61 12.06 13.78
C ALA A 68 4.09 13.21 14.64
N ASP A 69 5.01 13.97 15.24
CA ASP A 69 4.67 15.12 16.08
C ASP A 69 3.93 16.17 15.23
N PRO A 70 2.65 16.49 15.53
CA PRO A 70 1.87 17.45 14.78
C PRO A 70 2.43 18.89 14.89
N GLY A 71 3.25 19.17 15.88
CA GLY A 71 4.00 20.43 16.01
C GLY A 71 5.27 20.48 15.17
N ASN A 72 5.69 19.37 14.55
CA ASN A 72 6.89 19.26 13.75
C ASN A 72 6.56 19.01 12.26
N PRO A 73 6.47 20.08 11.43
CA PRO A 73 6.15 19.96 10.01
C PRO A 73 7.16 19.14 9.21
N VAL A 74 8.43 19.07 9.65
CA VAL A 74 9.46 18.27 9.00
C VAL A 74 9.19 16.77 9.21
N ALA A 75 8.82 16.38 10.43
CA ALA A 75 8.47 14.99 10.74
C ALA A 75 7.24 14.52 9.94
N ILE A 76 6.22 15.37 9.82
CA ILE A 76 5.04 15.07 8.97
C ILE A 76 5.46 14.94 7.50
N GLY A 77 6.27 15.86 6.98
CA GLY A 77 6.76 15.80 5.60
C GLY A 77 7.55 14.52 5.29
N GLN A 78 8.39 14.06 6.22
CA GLN A 78 9.14 12.81 6.09
C GLN A 78 8.23 11.58 6.09
N ALA A 79 7.26 11.53 7.01
CA ALA A 79 6.30 10.42 7.07
C ALA A 79 5.44 10.34 5.80
N VAL A 80 5.02 11.49 5.27
CA VAL A 80 4.28 11.57 4.00
C VAL A 80 5.13 11.10 2.81
N ALA A 81 6.40 11.51 2.74
CA ALA A 81 7.30 11.08 1.66
C ALA A 81 7.56 9.57 1.70
N ALA A 82 7.76 9.00 2.89
CA ALA A 82 7.91 7.57 3.08
C ALA A 82 6.66 6.81 2.62
N ALA A 83 5.47 7.29 2.99
CA ALA A 83 4.20 6.74 2.56
C ALA A 83 4.02 6.78 1.03
N GLY A 84 4.44 7.87 0.38
CA GLY A 84 4.41 7.99 -1.08
C GLY A 84 5.33 6.98 -1.79
N ASN A 85 6.53 6.72 -1.25
CA ASN A 85 7.46 5.74 -1.80
C ASN A 85 6.93 4.31 -1.74
N VAL A 86 6.27 3.95 -0.63
CA VAL A 86 5.59 2.65 -0.47
C VAL A 86 4.58 2.44 -1.59
N LEU A 87 3.67 3.41 -1.78
CA LEU A 87 2.64 3.32 -2.80
C LEU A 87 3.21 3.31 -4.23
N GLY A 88 4.26 4.08 -4.47
CA GLY A 88 4.97 4.09 -5.75
C GLY A 88 5.60 2.73 -6.09
N SER A 89 6.29 2.12 -5.12
CA SER A 89 6.93 0.81 -5.29
C SER A 89 5.91 -0.31 -5.57
N ALA A 90 4.76 -0.25 -4.90
CA ALA A 90 3.66 -1.19 -5.13
C ALA A 90 3.07 -1.05 -6.54
N GLY A 91 2.90 0.18 -7.01
CA GLY A 91 2.46 0.44 -8.39
C GLY A 91 3.44 -0.11 -9.43
N SER A 92 4.75 0.00 -9.20
CA SER A 92 5.77 -0.60 -10.05
C SER A 92 5.74 -2.13 -10.05
N ASN A 93 5.51 -2.75 -8.90
CA ASN A 93 5.44 -4.21 -8.78
C ASN A 93 4.21 -4.80 -9.51
N VAL A 94 3.05 -4.12 -9.42
CA VAL A 94 1.84 -4.50 -10.16
C VAL A 94 2.06 -4.39 -11.67
N GLN A 95 2.72 -3.33 -12.14
CA GLN A 95 3.06 -3.17 -13.57
C GLN A 95 3.99 -4.28 -14.05
N ALA A 96 4.98 -4.66 -13.24
CA ALA A 96 5.89 -5.75 -13.55
C ALA A 96 5.16 -7.11 -13.68
N ILE A 97 4.18 -7.39 -12.81
CA ILE A 97 3.32 -8.56 -12.96
C ILE A 97 2.49 -8.48 -14.25
N GLY A 98 1.85 -7.33 -14.52
CA GLY A 98 1.06 -7.14 -15.73
C GLY A 98 1.85 -7.44 -17.01
N ALA A 99 3.12 -7.01 -17.04
CA ALA A 99 4.04 -7.27 -18.15
C ALA A 99 4.46 -8.76 -18.30
N LEU A 100 4.37 -9.57 -17.24
CA LEU A 100 4.61 -11.02 -17.30
C LEU A 100 3.41 -11.81 -17.85
N THR A 101 2.23 -11.17 -17.92
CA THR A 101 0.99 -11.79 -18.40
C THR A 101 0.57 -11.35 -19.81
N SER A 102 1.28 -10.40 -20.42
CA SER A 102 1.07 -9.84 -21.76
C SER A 102 2.03 -10.43 -22.79
#